data_AF-A0A7V9AJD7-F1
#
_entry.id   AF-A0A7V9AJD7-F1
#
_cell.length_a   1.000
_cell.length_b   1.000
_cell.length_c   1.000
_cell.angle_alpha   90.00
_cell.angle_beta   90.00
_cell.angle_gamma   90.00
#
_symmetry.space_group_name_H-M   'P 1'
#
loop_
_entity.id
_entity.type
_entity.pdbx_description
1 polymer ?
#
loop_
_entity_poly.entity_id
_entity_poly.type
_entity_poly.pdbx_seq_one_letter_code
_entity_poly.pdbx_strand_id
1 'polypeptide(L)'
;MSYAFDYGHAILYETLWTRPNAPESLLEERIYDRLTRRILVRPPRVPLEEAAIEVEYAKLVPEAKMMFDWAHILHRQTYDVWADERIPLEEKDRQLAQVLAYYKTRPDITFSSQPKSMELMDGQFYSLAFRERFPKFNGLIWAYHWLQIGLYEPLLVGRNVDERQALVRATVARFWQMLENAPETMPYLMPMTAAVSPRFAERYPEISIIFDNLHMMHDVVSDILASDQVPRNRKRAEILRAIELFRDDTSHVTTVNAWRQMAVGMGTHNQGGPAVGFLTALPTPTVPRGMSMAGMDHAEMDHEAHDDHAAHAAPAQPGHDGHATPAMDPEMHQAMEFIVRLLSDPGSKPGSMPTPGFTSSGRILRCSSTFR
;
A
#
# COMPACT_ATOMS: atom_id res chain seq x y z
N MET A 1 -8.08 -6.82 0.52
CA MET A 1 -7.01 -6.19 -0.30
C MET A 1 -5.65 -6.30 0.38
N SER A 2 -5.51 -6.01 1.69
CA SER A 2 -4.23 -6.15 2.41
C SER A 2 -3.46 -7.46 2.13
N TYR A 3 -4.10 -8.64 2.24
CA TYR A 3 -3.41 -9.92 1.91
C TYR A 3 -2.93 -10.05 0.47
N ALA A 4 -3.51 -9.32 -0.48
CA ALA A 4 -3.02 -9.29 -1.86
C ALA A 4 -1.81 -8.36 -2.03
N PHE A 5 -1.66 -7.35 -1.16
CA PHE A 5 -0.50 -6.48 -1.12
C PHE A 5 0.72 -7.23 -0.57
N ASP A 6 0.51 -7.96 0.52
CA ASP A 6 1.48 -8.89 1.10
C ASP A 6 1.98 -9.90 0.05
N TYR A 7 1.05 -10.53 -0.68
CA TYR A 7 1.40 -11.39 -1.83
C TYR A 7 2.26 -10.67 -2.87
N GLY A 8 1.92 -9.40 -3.17
CA GLY A 8 2.62 -8.58 -4.15
C GLY A 8 4.07 -8.29 -3.75
N HIS A 9 4.33 -7.98 -2.49
CA HIS A 9 5.67 -7.84 -1.94
C HIS A 9 6.43 -9.17 -1.95
N ALA A 10 5.82 -10.25 -1.47
CA ALA A 10 6.44 -11.56 -1.44
C ALA A 10 6.87 -12.04 -2.85
N ILE A 11 5.98 -11.94 -3.85
CA ILE A 11 6.34 -12.36 -5.22
C ILE A 11 7.40 -11.47 -5.86
N LEU A 12 7.44 -10.18 -5.50
CA LEU A 12 8.48 -9.26 -5.95
C LEU A 12 9.85 -9.71 -5.43
N TYR A 13 9.99 -9.90 -4.11
CA TYR A 13 11.25 -10.28 -3.50
C TYR A 13 11.75 -11.64 -3.97
N GLU A 14 10.83 -12.62 -4.06
CA GLU A 14 11.15 -13.93 -4.61
C GLU A 14 11.67 -13.83 -6.04
N THR A 15 11.02 -13.01 -6.87
CA THR A 15 11.39 -12.85 -8.29
C THR A 15 12.75 -12.17 -8.43
N LEU A 16 12.98 -11.04 -7.75
CA LEU A 16 14.26 -10.34 -7.80
C LEU A 16 15.41 -11.22 -7.30
N TRP A 17 15.16 -12.05 -6.28
CA TRP A 17 16.19 -12.93 -5.72
C TRP A 17 16.46 -14.18 -6.57
N THR A 18 15.43 -14.90 -6.99
CA THR A 18 15.59 -16.19 -7.69
C THR A 18 15.82 -16.05 -9.19
N ARG A 19 15.39 -14.92 -9.77
CA ARG A 19 15.45 -14.65 -11.20
C ARG A 19 16.00 -13.25 -11.51
N PRO A 20 17.19 -12.89 -11.03
CA PRO A 20 17.74 -11.54 -11.17
C PRO A 20 17.96 -11.10 -12.63
N ASN A 21 18.14 -12.08 -13.53
CA ASN A 21 18.38 -11.88 -14.96
C ASN A 21 17.12 -12.16 -15.81
N ALA A 22 15.95 -12.31 -15.20
CA ALA A 22 14.72 -12.42 -15.97
C ALA A 22 14.46 -11.14 -16.79
N PRO A 23 13.79 -11.25 -17.94
CA PRO A 23 13.36 -10.08 -18.69
C PRO A 23 12.43 -9.21 -17.83
N GLU A 24 12.49 -7.90 -18.01
CA GLU A 24 11.70 -6.93 -17.25
C GLU A 24 10.19 -7.19 -17.35
N SER A 25 9.74 -7.69 -18.52
CA SER A 25 8.36 -8.12 -18.77
C SER A 25 7.85 -9.20 -17.82
N LEU A 26 8.72 -9.94 -17.11
CA LEU A 26 8.28 -10.84 -16.06
C LEU A 26 7.57 -10.07 -14.93
N LEU A 27 8.15 -8.97 -14.46
CA LEU A 27 7.55 -8.13 -13.42
C LEU A 27 6.55 -7.15 -14.05
N GLU A 28 6.99 -6.32 -15.00
CA GLU A 28 6.23 -5.18 -15.57
C GLU A 28 4.94 -5.59 -16.31
N GLU A 29 4.87 -6.81 -16.83
CA GLU A 29 3.71 -7.31 -17.57
C GLU A 29 3.11 -8.53 -16.89
N ARG A 30 3.84 -9.65 -16.84
CA ARG A 30 3.23 -10.94 -16.48
C ARG A 30 2.77 -11.02 -15.02
N ILE A 31 3.64 -10.63 -14.09
CA ILE A 31 3.29 -10.64 -12.65
C ILE A 31 2.38 -9.46 -12.36
N TYR A 32 2.66 -8.28 -12.91
CA TYR A 32 1.78 -7.11 -12.81
C TYR A 32 0.32 -7.46 -13.20
N ASP A 33 0.09 -7.99 -14.40
CA ASP A 33 -1.26 -8.32 -14.89
C ASP A 33 -1.92 -9.41 -14.04
N ARG A 34 -1.14 -10.38 -13.54
CA ARG A 34 -1.68 -11.39 -12.61
C ARG A 34 -2.14 -10.73 -11.31
N LEU A 35 -1.37 -9.80 -10.76
CA LEU A 35 -1.72 -9.09 -9.55
C LEU A 35 -2.98 -8.25 -9.78
N THR A 36 -2.96 -7.36 -10.77
CA THR A 36 -4.01 -6.36 -10.97
C THR A 36 -5.30 -6.93 -11.53
N ARG A 37 -5.24 -7.93 -12.42
CA ARG A 37 -6.43 -8.48 -13.08
C ARG A 37 -7.00 -9.72 -12.41
N ARG A 38 -6.28 -10.35 -11.48
CA ARG A 38 -6.75 -11.59 -10.81
C ARG A 38 -6.70 -11.49 -9.30
N ILE A 39 -5.53 -11.20 -8.74
CA ILE A 39 -5.33 -11.29 -7.29
C ILE A 39 -5.99 -10.12 -6.56
N LEU A 40 -5.82 -8.88 -7.03
CA LEU A 40 -6.46 -7.70 -6.44
C LEU A 40 -7.98 -7.69 -6.63
N VAL A 41 -8.47 -8.20 -7.76
CA VAL A 41 -9.91 -8.32 -8.05
C VAL A 41 -10.58 -9.33 -7.12
N ARG A 42 -9.89 -10.43 -6.79
CA ARG A 42 -10.37 -11.48 -5.88
C ARG A 42 -9.30 -11.78 -4.84
N PRO A 43 -9.11 -10.88 -3.86
CA PRO A 43 -8.05 -11.02 -2.89
C PRO A 43 -8.32 -12.22 -1.99
N PRO A 44 -7.26 -12.87 -1.46
CA PRO A 44 -7.40 -13.87 -0.42
C PRO A 44 -8.26 -13.33 0.74
N ARG A 45 -9.09 -14.20 1.30
CA ARG A 45 -9.98 -13.86 2.42
C ARG A 45 -9.36 -14.15 3.79
N VAL A 46 -8.26 -14.89 3.80
CA VAL A 46 -7.51 -15.28 4.99
C VAL A 46 -6.06 -14.85 4.83
N PRO A 47 -5.33 -14.63 5.95
CA PRO A 47 -3.90 -14.41 5.90
C PRO A 47 -3.20 -15.47 5.06
N LEU A 48 -2.25 -15.01 4.23
CA LEU A 48 -1.38 -15.88 3.48
C LEU A 48 -0.15 -16.21 4.34
N GLU A 49 0.33 -17.44 4.23
CA GLU A 49 1.69 -17.75 4.65
C GLU A 49 2.64 -17.25 3.56
N GLU A 50 3.15 -16.02 3.71
CA GLU A 50 4.02 -15.39 2.72
C GLU A 50 5.30 -16.21 2.50
N ALA A 51 5.82 -16.92 3.50
CA ALA A 51 6.99 -17.79 3.32
C ALA A 51 6.73 -18.97 2.35
N ALA A 52 5.47 -19.27 2.02
CA ALA A 52 5.11 -20.23 0.97
C ALA A 52 5.15 -19.62 -0.44
N ILE A 53 5.26 -18.29 -0.56
CA ILE A 53 5.38 -17.54 -1.81
C ILE A 53 6.83 -17.09 -2.01
N GLU A 54 7.43 -16.46 -1.00
CA GLU A 54 8.81 -15.96 -1.00
C GLU A 54 9.80 -16.94 -0.35
N VAL A 55 9.77 -18.18 -0.81
CA VAL A 55 10.49 -19.30 -0.19
C VAL A 55 11.99 -19.06 -0.13
N GLU A 56 12.62 -18.62 -1.23
CA GLU A 56 14.07 -18.44 -1.28
C GLU A 56 14.50 -17.11 -0.68
N TYR A 57 13.68 -16.06 -0.78
CA TYR A 57 13.94 -14.81 -0.08
C TYR A 57 13.83 -14.96 1.45
N ALA A 58 12.82 -15.67 1.96
CA ALA A 58 12.67 -15.93 3.39
C ALA A 58 13.84 -16.75 3.96
N LYS A 59 14.47 -17.61 3.15
CA LYS A 59 15.72 -18.30 3.52
C LYS A 59 16.93 -17.36 3.52
N LEU A 60 16.96 -16.41 2.59
CA LEU A 60 18.05 -15.44 2.48
C LEU A 60 18.12 -14.54 3.72
N VAL A 61 16.98 -13.97 4.12
CA VAL A 61 16.91 -12.94 5.17
C VAL A 61 15.61 -13.05 5.99
N PRO A 62 15.48 -14.10 6.82
CA PRO A 62 14.31 -14.28 7.68
C PRO A 62 14.09 -13.09 8.64
N GLU A 63 15.15 -12.35 8.98
CA GLU A 63 15.09 -11.18 9.85
C GLU A 63 14.22 -10.06 9.25
N ALA A 64 14.42 -9.72 7.97
CA ALA A 64 13.60 -8.71 7.29
C ALA A 64 12.15 -9.17 7.21
N LYS A 65 11.95 -10.44 6.87
CA LYS A 65 10.62 -11.03 6.80
C LYS A 65 9.85 -10.89 8.11
N MET A 66 10.46 -11.27 9.23
CA MET A 66 9.81 -11.16 10.53
C MET A 66 9.46 -9.71 10.88
N MET A 67 10.28 -8.74 10.49
CA MET A 67 9.96 -7.32 10.67
C MET A 67 8.75 -6.88 9.85
N PHE A 68 8.69 -7.28 8.58
CA PHE A 68 7.56 -6.98 7.69
C PHE A 68 6.27 -7.62 8.22
N ASP A 69 6.29 -8.92 8.53
CA ASP A 69 5.13 -9.64 9.05
C ASP A 69 4.60 -8.98 10.34
N TRP A 70 5.50 -8.57 11.24
CA TRP A 70 5.14 -7.93 12.51
C TRP A 70 4.52 -6.54 12.32
N ALA A 71 5.05 -5.74 11.40
CA ALA A 71 4.50 -4.43 11.06
C ALA A 71 3.18 -4.54 10.28
N HIS A 72 3.02 -5.54 9.42
CA HIS A 72 1.74 -5.82 8.76
C HIS A 72 0.66 -6.27 9.76
N ILE A 73 1.02 -6.95 10.84
CA ILE A 73 0.09 -7.20 11.95
C ILE A 73 -0.37 -5.88 12.57
N LEU A 74 0.54 -4.92 12.80
CA LEU A 74 0.17 -3.59 13.30
C LEU A 74 -0.79 -2.86 12.33
N HIS A 75 -0.54 -2.91 11.01
CA HIS A 75 -1.47 -2.35 10.01
C HIS A 75 -2.88 -2.93 10.17
N ARG A 76 -2.98 -4.27 10.24
CA ARG A 76 -4.26 -5.00 10.34
C ARG A 76 -4.98 -4.70 11.66
N GLN A 77 -4.28 -4.76 12.79
CA GLN A 77 -4.84 -4.44 14.09
C GLN A 77 -5.31 -2.99 14.18
N THR A 78 -4.61 -2.06 13.52
CA THR A 78 -5.06 -0.66 13.41
C THR A 78 -6.40 -0.56 12.68
N TYR A 79 -6.59 -1.29 11.58
CA TYR A 79 -7.90 -1.36 10.90
C TYR A 79 -8.95 -2.01 11.78
N ASP A 80 -8.63 -3.13 12.44
CA ASP A 80 -9.58 -3.84 13.30
C ASP A 80 -10.10 -2.92 14.40
N VAL A 81 -9.22 -2.17 15.08
CA VAL A 81 -9.61 -1.20 16.11
C VAL A 81 -10.57 -0.18 15.51
N TRP A 82 -10.26 0.43 14.37
CA TRP A 82 -11.07 1.52 13.82
C TRP A 82 -12.36 1.07 13.13
N ALA A 83 -12.35 -0.07 12.44
CA ALA A 83 -13.49 -0.62 11.72
C ALA A 83 -14.48 -1.39 12.62
N ASP A 84 -14.09 -1.81 13.83
CA ASP A 84 -14.98 -2.54 14.73
C ASP A 84 -15.96 -1.61 15.46
N GLU A 85 -17.20 -1.56 14.99
CA GLU A 85 -18.28 -0.73 15.57
C GLU A 85 -18.69 -1.16 17.00
N ARG A 86 -18.21 -2.30 17.49
CA ARG A 86 -18.43 -2.72 18.89
C ARG A 86 -17.52 -1.98 19.87
N ILE A 87 -16.44 -1.37 19.38
CA ILE A 87 -15.54 -0.53 20.18
C ILE A 87 -16.10 0.90 20.16
N PRO A 88 -16.49 1.48 21.31
CA PRO A 88 -16.94 2.87 21.38
C PRO A 88 -15.85 3.85 20.91
N LEU A 89 -16.25 5.00 20.35
CA LEU A 89 -15.31 5.97 19.78
C LEU A 89 -14.31 6.50 20.81
N GLU A 90 -14.78 6.77 22.03
CA GLU A 90 -13.99 7.21 23.17
C GLU A 90 -12.93 6.18 23.60
N GLU A 91 -13.10 4.92 23.20
CA GLU A 91 -12.23 3.82 23.58
C GLU A 91 -11.19 3.46 22.50
N LYS A 92 -11.37 3.93 21.26
CA LYS A 92 -10.50 3.63 20.12
C LYS A 92 -9.04 4.02 20.40
N ASP A 93 -8.82 5.20 21.00
CA ASP A 93 -7.48 5.66 21.37
C ASP A 93 -6.81 4.72 22.36
N ARG A 94 -7.54 4.30 23.39
CA ARG A 94 -7.01 3.38 24.41
C ARG A 94 -6.67 2.02 23.80
N GLN A 95 -7.52 1.50 22.92
CA GLN A 95 -7.29 0.23 22.24
C GLN A 95 -6.09 0.31 21.30
N LEU A 96 -5.95 1.39 20.54
CA LEU A 96 -4.83 1.56 19.63
C LEU A 96 -3.51 1.74 20.39
N ALA A 97 -3.53 2.43 21.53
CA ALA A 97 -2.37 2.50 22.43
C ALA A 97 -1.94 1.12 22.96
N GLN A 98 -2.90 0.21 23.23
CA GLN A 98 -2.59 -1.17 23.63
C GLN A 98 -1.99 -1.99 22.49
N VAL A 99 -2.53 -1.84 21.27
CA VAL A 99 -1.98 -2.47 20.06
C VAL A 99 -0.53 -2.01 19.83
N LEU A 100 -0.27 -0.71 19.90
CA LEU A 100 1.09 -0.17 19.77
C LEU A 100 2.03 -0.66 20.87
N ALA A 101 1.57 -0.68 22.12
CA ALA A 101 2.36 -1.21 23.23
C ALA A 101 2.71 -2.68 23.03
N TYR A 102 1.77 -3.50 22.53
CA TYR A 102 2.01 -4.91 22.19
C TYR A 102 3.01 -5.06 21.05
N TYR A 103 2.86 -4.28 19.97
CA TYR A 103 3.80 -4.26 18.85
C TYR A 103 5.23 -4.01 19.37
N LYS A 104 5.41 -3.03 20.26
CA LYS A 104 6.71 -2.65 20.83
C LYS A 104 7.31 -3.66 21.83
N THR A 105 6.60 -4.72 22.20
CA THR A 105 7.16 -5.79 23.05
C THR A 105 8.23 -6.63 22.34
N ARG A 106 8.38 -6.47 21.03
CA ARG A 106 9.34 -7.19 20.18
C ARG A 106 10.38 -6.25 19.56
N PRO A 107 11.23 -5.59 20.37
CA PRO A 107 12.25 -4.66 19.85
C PRO A 107 13.27 -5.35 18.93
N ASP A 108 13.32 -6.68 18.95
CA ASP A 108 14.10 -7.51 18.04
C ASP A 108 13.61 -7.46 16.57
N ILE A 109 12.36 -7.06 16.32
CA ILE A 109 11.73 -7.07 14.99
C ILE A 109 10.80 -5.88 14.72
N THR A 110 10.74 -4.87 15.59
CA THR A 110 9.93 -3.67 15.35
C THR A 110 10.74 -2.58 14.67
N PHE A 111 10.14 -1.90 13.69
CA PHE A 111 10.63 -0.62 13.17
C PHE A 111 10.72 0.43 14.26
N SER A 112 11.69 1.35 14.09
CA SER A 112 11.85 2.52 14.93
C SER A 112 10.57 3.36 15.00
N SER A 113 10.33 3.93 16.18
CA SER A 113 9.27 4.92 16.41
C SER A 113 9.72 6.35 16.07
N GLN A 114 10.99 6.53 15.68
CA GLN A 114 11.52 7.80 15.19
C GLN A 114 11.40 7.84 13.66
N PRO A 115 11.04 9.00 13.07
CA PRO A 115 10.92 9.10 11.63
C PRO A 115 12.30 9.01 10.99
N LYS A 116 12.44 8.11 10.03
CA LYS A 116 13.66 7.99 9.23
C LYS A 116 13.66 9.05 8.13
N SER A 117 14.85 9.54 7.84
CA SER A 117 15.10 10.58 6.84
C SER A 117 15.11 9.97 5.43
N MET A 118 14.74 10.76 4.42
CA MET A 118 14.67 10.25 3.04
C MET A 118 16.02 9.81 2.50
N GLU A 119 17.11 10.33 3.07
CA GLU A 119 18.47 9.89 2.80
C GLU A 119 18.69 8.38 3.03
N LEU A 120 18.00 7.78 4.00
CA LEU A 120 18.10 6.34 4.26
C LEU A 120 17.51 5.49 3.12
N MET A 121 16.49 6.00 2.44
CA MET A 121 15.85 5.32 1.31
C MET A 121 16.52 5.65 -0.02
N ASP A 122 16.73 6.94 -0.30
CA ASP A 122 17.06 7.44 -1.63
C ASP A 122 18.53 7.90 -1.78
N GLY A 123 19.30 7.93 -0.69
CA GLY A 123 20.69 8.44 -0.64
C GLY A 123 21.78 7.35 -0.65
N GLN A 124 21.38 6.08 -0.66
CA GLN A 124 22.31 4.95 -0.67
C GLN A 124 22.85 4.67 -2.09
N PHE A 125 24.02 4.06 -2.21
CA PHE A 125 24.65 3.78 -3.52
C PHE A 125 23.84 2.83 -4.42
N TYR A 126 22.92 2.05 -3.84
CA TYR A 126 22.03 1.14 -4.55
C TYR A 126 20.63 1.73 -4.82
N SER A 127 20.34 2.91 -4.29
CA SER A 127 18.98 3.50 -4.33
C SER A 127 18.48 3.66 -5.75
N LEU A 128 17.16 3.70 -5.89
CA LEU A 128 16.43 3.88 -7.14
C LEU A 128 16.52 2.71 -8.13
N ALA A 129 17.46 1.77 -7.94
CA ALA A 129 17.71 0.68 -8.87
C ALA A 129 16.44 -0.12 -9.23
N PHE A 130 15.53 -0.32 -8.27
CA PHE A 130 14.26 -0.98 -8.53
C PHE A 130 13.30 -0.09 -9.30
N ARG A 131 13.08 1.17 -8.87
CA ARG A 131 12.08 2.04 -9.50
C ARG A 131 12.50 2.53 -10.89
N GLU A 132 13.80 2.63 -11.16
CA GLU A 132 14.31 2.95 -12.50
C GLU A 132 14.12 1.77 -13.47
N ARG A 133 14.40 0.55 -13.02
CA ARG A 133 14.32 -0.66 -13.85
C ARG A 133 12.89 -1.20 -13.99
N PHE A 134 12.05 -1.02 -12.97
CA PHE A 134 10.69 -1.56 -12.91
C PHE A 134 9.67 -0.48 -12.49
N PRO A 135 9.51 0.60 -13.29
CA PRO A 135 8.72 1.75 -12.90
C PRO A 135 7.24 1.44 -12.70
N LYS A 136 6.66 0.50 -13.45
CA LYS A 136 5.25 0.13 -13.31
C LYS A 136 5.01 -0.77 -12.12
N PHE A 137 5.93 -1.69 -11.83
CA PHE A 137 5.84 -2.51 -10.63
C PHE A 137 6.08 -1.67 -9.37
N ASN A 138 7.05 -0.76 -9.38
CA ASN A 138 7.24 0.18 -8.28
C ASN A 138 6.01 1.08 -8.05
N GLY A 139 5.42 1.63 -9.12
CA GLY A 139 4.17 2.40 -9.01
C GLY A 139 3.02 1.59 -8.41
N LEU A 140 2.93 0.28 -8.70
CA LEU A 140 1.95 -0.62 -8.07
C LEU A 140 2.19 -0.79 -6.57
N ILE A 141 3.45 -0.98 -6.16
CA ILE A 141 3.82 -1.08 -4.75
C ILE A 141 3.48 0.21 -4.00
N TRP A 142 3.82 1.37 -4.57
CA TRP A 142 3.43 2.64 -3.96
C TRP A 142 1.91 2.84 -3.94
N ALA A 143 1.16 2.39 -4.94
CA ALA A 143 -0.30 2.39 -4.86
C ALA A 143 -0.84 1.49 -3.73
N TYR A 144 -0.17 0.37 -3.43
CA TYR A 144 -0.50 -0.46 -2.25
C TYR A 144 -0.28 0.31 -0.96
N HIS A 145 0.91 0.91 -0.81
CA HIS A 145 1.26 1.74 0.34
C HIS A 145 0.20 2.84 0.52
N TRP A 146 -0.10 3.58 -0.55
CA TRP A 146 -1.14 4.62 -0.54
C TRP A 146 -2.48 4.12 -0.01
N LEU A 147 -2.98 2.98 -0.49
CA LEU A 147 -4.26 2.45 0.01
C LEU A 147 -4.15 1.98 1.46
N GLN A 148 -3.02 1.36 1.85
CA GLN A 148 -2.82 0.90 3.22
C GLN A 148 -2.92 2.08 4.19
N ILE A 149 -2.13 3.13 4.02
CA ILE A 149 -2.21 4.29 4.92
C ILE A 149 -3.47 5.12 4.68
N GLY A 150 -3.98 5.14 3.45
CA GLY A 150 -5.15 5.90 3.04
C GLY A 150 -6.45 5.45 3.66
N LEU A 151 -6.59 4.16 3.99
CA LEU A 151 -7.81 3.63 4.63
C LEU A 151 -7.98 4.08 6.08
N TYR A 152 -6.95 4.62 6.74
CA TYR A 152 -7.09 5.15 8.09
C TYR A 152 -7.90 6.43 8.15
N GLU A 153 -7.68 7.32 7.20
CA GLU A 153 -8.35 8.62 7.13
C GLU A 153 -9.89 8.50 7.08
N PRO A 154 -10.51 7.74 6.15
CA PRO A 154 -11.97 7.62 6.07
C PRO A 154 -12.58 6.98 7.32
N LEU A 155 -11.88 6.03 7.95
CA LEU A 155 -12.34 5.40 9.20
C LEU A 155 -12.33 6.39 10.37
N LEU A 156 -11.36 7.30 10.41
CA LEU A 156 -11.19 8.28 11.47
C LEU A 156 -12.09 9.50 11.31
N VAL A 157 -12.25 10.03 10.10
CA VAL A 157 -13.00 11.28 9.86
C VAL A 157 -14.50 11.07 9.68
N GLY A 158 -14.94 9.86 9.31
CA GLY A 158 -16.36 9.55 9.17
C GLY A 158 -17.09 9.62 10.51
N ARG A 159 -18.19 10.38 10.56
CA ARG A 159 -18.94 10.68 11.79
C ARG A 159 -19.86 9.53 12.21
N ASN A 160 -20.19 8.64 11.29
CA ASN A 160 -21.01 7.46 11.51
C ASN A 160 -20.61 6.33 10.54
N VAL A 161 -21.20 5.15 10.73
CA VAL A 161 -20.89 3.94 9.95
C VAL A 161 -21.09 4.15 8.45
N ASP A 162 -22.21 4.75 8.05
CA ASP A 162 -22.54 4.95 6.64
C ASP A 162 -21.53 5.88 5.95
N GLU A 163 -21.14 6.97 6.62
CA GLU A 163 -20.15 7.92 6.13
C GLU A 163 -18.76 7.26 6.04
N ARG A 164 -18.33 6.50 7.05
CA ARG A 164 -17.06 5.74 6.99
C ARG A 164 -17.06 4.76 5.82
N GLN A 165 -18.13 3.99 5.65
CA GLN A 165 -18.23 3.02 4.56
C GLN A 165 -18.23 3.71 3.19
N ALA A 166 -18.94 4.83 3.04
CA ALA A 166 -18.94 5.61 1.81
C ALA A 166 -17.55 6.14 1.46
N LEU A 167 -16.85 6.70 2.46
CA LEU A 167 -15.49 7.20 2.28
C LEU A 167 -14.51 6.06 1.96
N VAL A 168 -14.58 4.92 2.67
CA VAL A 168 -13.76 3.72 2.37
C VAL A 168 -14.00 3.26 0.93
N ARG A 169 -15.25 3.18 0.47
CA ARG A 169 -15.56 2.82 -0.92
C ARG A 169 -14.95 3.82 -1.91
N ALA A 170 -15.01 5.11 -1.61
CA ALA A 170 -14.42 6.15 -2.44
C ALA A 170 -12.88 6.01 -2.49
N THR A 171 -12.21 5.79 -1.36
CA THR A 171 -10.76 5.57 -1.28
C THR A 171 -10.35 4.31 -2.06
N VAL A 172 -11.11 3.22 -1.97
CA VAL A 172 -10.86 2.01 -2.76
C VAL A 172 -11.08 2.25 -4.26
N ALA A 173 -12.11 3.00 -4.64
CA ALA A 173 -12.32 3.37 -6.04
C ALA A 173 -11.17 4.23 -6.58
N ARG A 174 -10.64 5.15 -5.76
CA ARG A 174 -9.46 5.96 -6.09
C ARG A 174 -8.21 5.12 -6.32
N PHE A 175 -7.99 4.11 -5.50
CA PHE A 175 -6.91 3.14 -5.73
C PHE A 175 -7.04 2.46 -7.10
N TRP A 176 -8.24 2.03 -7.50
CA TRP A 176 -8.44 1.43 -8.83
C TRP A 176 -8.22 2.42 -9.97
N GLN A 177 -8.61 3.68 -9.81
CA GLN A 177 -8.30 4.73 -10.79
C GLN A 177 -6.80 4.88 -11.03
N MET A 178 -5.96 4.76 -9.99
CA MET A 178 -4.50 4.82 -10.15
C MET A 178 -3.97 3.71 -11.05
N LEU A 179 -4.68 2.58 -11.18
CA LEU A 179 -4.28 1.43 -11.98
C LEU A 179 -4.78 1.48 -13.44
N GLU A 180 -5.65 2.43 -13.79
CA GLU A 180 -6.30 2.48 -15.12
C GLU A 180 -5.30 2.77 -16.25
N ASN A 181 -4.34 3.66 -16.02
CA ASN A 181 -3.30 4.02 -16.99
C ASN A 181 -1.91 3.94 -16.33
N ALA A 182 -1.51 2.71 -16.01
CA ALA A 182 -0.25 2.45 -15.34
C ALA A 182 0.95 2.44 -16.30
N PRO A 183 2.08 3.08 -15.93
CA PRO A 183 2.36 3.68 -14.63
C PRO A 183 1.90 5.14 -14.46
N GLU A 184 1.44 5.83 -15.49
CA GLU A 184 1.25 7.29 -15.52
C GLU A 184 0.32 7.84 -14.43
N THR A 185 -0.67 7.06 -14.00
CA THR A 185 -1.65 7.45 -12.97
C THR A 185 -1.29 7.01 -11.55
N MET A 186 -0.20 6.26 -11.38
CA MET A 186 0.29 5.78 -10.09
C MET A 186 1.15 6.83 -9.39
N PRO A 187 1.34 6.77 -8.06
CA PRO A 187 2.27 7.66 -7.35
C PRO A 187 3.65 7.74 -8.03
N TYR A 188 4.21 8.94 -8.04
CA TYR A 188 5.54 9.28 -8.56
C TYR A 188 6.59 9.35 -7.45
N LEU A 189 6.13 9.48 -6.20
CA LEU A 189 6.93 9.43 -4.99
C LEU A 189 6.25 8.51 -3.97
N MET A 190 7.05 7.97 -3.05
CA MET A 190 6.59 7.10 -1.97
C MET A 190 5.51 7.82 -1.13
N PRO A 191 4.32 7.24 -0.94
CA PRO A 191 3.23 7.89 -0.20
C PRO A 191 3.46 7.93 1.31
N MET A 192 3.59 9.12 1.87
CA MET A 192 3.80 9.36 3.30
C MET A 192 2.46 9.48 4.03
N THR A 193 2.36 8.90 5.23
CA THR A 193 1.11 8.91 6.02
C THR A 193 0.63 10.32 6.34
N ALA A 194 1.54 11.24 6.65
CA ALA A 194 1.19 12.65 6.93
C ALA A 194 0.63 13.41 5.71
N ALA A 195 0.93 12.97 4.48
CA ALA A 195 0.41 13.57 3.27
C ALA A 195 -0.93 12.95 2.84
N VAL A 196 -1.04 11.62 2.94
CA VAL A 196 -2.21 10.86 2.46
C VAL A 196 -3.35 10.85 3.48
N SER A 197 -3.02 10.72 4.77
CA SER A 197 -3.94 10.57 5.90
C SER A 197 -3.59 11.53 7.04
N PRO A 198 -3.72 12.85 6.82
CA PRO A 198 -3.20 13.86 7.73
C PRO A 198 -3.85 13.83 9.11
N ARG A 199 -5.17 13.57 9.22
CA ARG A 199 -5.86 13.53 10.53
C ARG A 199 -5.44 12.30 11.32
N PHE A 200 -5.21 11.18 10.65
CA PHE A 200 -4.62 10.01 11.29
C PHE A 200 -3.18 10.26 11.76
N ALA A 201 -2.34 10.87 10.92
CA ALA A 201 -0.94 11.20 11.27
C ALA A 201 -0.82 12.23 12.40
N GLU A 202 -1.78 13.14 12.51
CA GLU A 202 -1.88 14.07 13.62
C GLU A 202 -2.22 13.35 14.93
N ARG A 203 -3.23 12.46 14.91
CA ARG A 203 -3.72 11.75 16.10
C ARG A 203 -2.78 10.64 16.57
N TYR A 204 -2.14 9.93 15.65
CA TYR A 204 -1.28 8.76 15.92
C TYR A 204 0.07 8.87 15.20
N PRO A 205 0.91 9.85 15.57
CA PRO A 205 2.18 10.09 14.88
C PRO A 205 3.12 8.88 14.94
N GLU A 206 3.21 8.21 16.10
CA GLU A 206 4.14 7.08 16.28
C GLU A 206 3.81 5.91 15.35
N ILE A 207 2.53 5.56 15.22
CA ILE A 207 2.07 4.49 14.31
C ILE A 207 2.31 4.90 12.85
N SER A 208 2.04 6.15 12.51
CA SER A 208 2.24 6.67 11.15
C SER A 208 3.71 6.65 10.74
N ILE A 209 4.60 6.99 11.66
CA ILE A 209 6.05 6.92 11.48
C ILE A 209 6.51 5.47 11.27
N ILE A 210 6.00 4.52 12.07
CA ILE A 210 6.31 3.11 11.90
C ILE A 210 5.91 2.61 10.50
N PHE A 211 4.75 3.03 9.99
CA PHE A 211 4.28 2.66 8.65
C PHE A 211 5.11 3.29 7.53
N ASP A 212 5.48 4.56 7.66
CA ASP A 212 6.35 5.20 6.66
C ASP A 212 7.75 4.54 6.66
N ASN A 213 8.31 4.24 7.84
CA ASN A 213 9.57 3.50 7.97
C ASN A 213 9.48 2.08 7.34
N LEU A 214 8.35 1.39 7.52
CA LEU A 214 8.07 0.10 6.88
C LEU A 214 8.06 0.22 5.35
N HIS A 215 7.33 1.19 4.81
CA HIS A 215 7.22 1.40 3.37
C HIS A 215 8.56 1.76 2.73
N MET A 216 9.35 2.63 3.38
CA MET A 216 10.72 2.93 2.97
C MET A 216 11.60 1.68 2.95
N MET A 217 11.51 0.83 3.97
CA MET A 217 12.30 -0.41 4.01
C MET A 217 11.90 -1.41 2.91
N HIS A 218 10.61 -1.45 2.51
CA HIS A 218 10.18 -2.26 1.38
C HIS A 218 10.87 -1.82 0.07
N ASP A 219 11.03 -0.52 -0.15
CA ASP A 219 11.75 0.06 -1.28
C ASP A 219 13.25 -0.25 -1.20
N VAL A 220 13.87 -0.03 -0.04
CA VAL A 220 15.30 -0.30 0.18
C VAL A 220 15.65 -1.77 -0.10
N VAL A 221 14.83 -2.72 0.36
CA VAL A 221 15.03 -4.14 0.04
C VAL A 221 14.90 -4.39 -1.47
N SER A 222 13.93 -3.76 -2.12
CA SER A 222 13.73 -3.90 -3.58
C SER A 222 14.95 -3.37 -4.34
N ASP A 223 15.48 -2.21 -3.95
CA ASP A 223 16.67 -1.60 -4.53
C ASP A 223 17.91 -2.47 -4.33
N ILE A 224 18.15 -2.96 -3.11
CA ILE A 224 19.27 -3.89 -2.84
C ILE A 224 19.17 -5.14 -3.69
N LEU A 225 17.96 -5.70 -3.88
CA LEU A 225 17.76 -6.90 -4.68
C LEU A 225 17.88 -6.64 -6.18
N ALA A 226 17.42 -5.49 -6.67
CA ALA A 226 17.46 -5.11 -8.09
C ALA A 226 18.83 -4.56 -8.55
N SER A 227 19.61 -3.98 -7.64
CA SER A 227 20.86 -3.29 -7.97
C SER A 227 21.98 -4.23 -8.40
N ASP A 228 22.61 -3.90 -9.53
CA ASP A 228 23.86 -4.53 -10.01
C ASP A 228 25.09 -4.06 -9.22
N GLN A 229 24.99 -2.92 -8.53
CA GLN A 229 26.06 -2.40 -7.67
C GLN A 229 26.20 -3.19 -6.36
N VAL A 230 25.19 -3.98 -5.99
CA VAL A 230 25.25 -4.89 -4.84
C VAL A 230 25.47 -6.33 -5.34
N PRO A 231 26.71 -6.87 -5.25
CA PRO A 231 26.98 -8.25 -5.65
C PRO A 231 26.04 -9.23 -4.96
N ARG A 232 25.65 -10.31 -5.66
CA ARG A 232 24.68 -11.29 -5.15
C ARG A 232 25.02 -11.82 -3.76
N ASN A 233 26.30 -12.11 -3.50
CA ASN A 233 26.79 -12.59 -2.20
C ASN A 233 26.82 -11.52 -1.10
N ARG A 234 26.61 -10.24 -1.44
CA ARG A 234 26.55 -9.10 -0.52
C ARG A 234 25.11 -8.66 -0.20
N LYS A 235 24.12 -8.99 -1.03
CA LYS A 235 22.72 -8.56 -0.85
C LYS A 235 22.19 -8.84 0.57
N ARG A 236 22.45 -10.02 1.13
CA ARG A 236 22.06 -10.34 2.52
C ARG A 236 22.68 -9.37 3.55
N ALA A 237 23.96 -9.07 3.41
CA ALA A 237 24.67 -8.21 4.35
C ALA A 237 24.14 -6.77 4.29
N GLU A 238 23.81 -6.27 3.09
CA GLU A 238 23.24 -4.93 2.95
C GLU A 238 21.79 -4.87 3.47
N ILE A 239 20.98 -5.92 3.29
CA ILE A 239 19.64 -5.99 3.89
C ILE A 239 19.72 -6.01 5.42
N LEU A 240 20.66 -6.77 6.00
CA LEU A 240 20.87 -6.76 7.46
C LEU A 240 21.31 -5.41 7.99
N ARG A 241 22.13 -4.68 7.23
CA ARG A 241 22.48 -3.30 7.56
C ARG A 241 21.27 -2.38 7.55
N ALA A 242 20.42 -2.48 6.53
CA ALA A 242 19.18 -1.71 6.48
C ALA A 242 18.25 -2.06 7.66
N ILE A 243 18.13 -3.34 8.03
CA ILE A 243 17.40 -3.78 9.23
C ILE A 243 17.88 -3.07 10.48
N GLU A 244 19.19 -3.02 10.72
CA GLU A 244 19.77 -2.33 11.87
C GLU A 244 19.37 -0.84 11.87
N LEU A 245 19.51 -0.18 10.72
CA LEU A 245 19.21 1.25 10.55
C LEU A 245 17.73 1.58 10.72
N PHE A 246 16.82 0.74 10.24
CA PHE A 246 15.38 0.95 10.38
C PHE A 246 14.82 0.59 11.76
N ARG A 247 15.59 -0.14 12.58
CA ARG A 247 15.22 -0.49 13.96
C ARG A 247 15.81 0.45 15.01
N ASP A 248 16.97 1.04 14.75
CA ASP A 248 17.59 1.95 15.70
C ASP A 248 16.81 3.27 15.83
N ASP A 249 16.96 3.95 16.96
CA ASP A 249 16.30 5.25 17.22
C ASP A 249 17.29 6.44 17.08
N THR A 250 18.45 6.25 16.45
CA THR A 250 19.55 7.25 16.49
C THR A 250 20.11 7.63 15.13
N SER A 251 20.19 6.70 14.19
CA SER A 251 20.79 6.92 12.88
C SER A 251 19.72 7.30 11.87
N HIS A 252 20.02 8.28 11.02
CA HIS A 252 19.11 8.80 9.99
C HIS A 252 17.74 9.19 10.55
N VAL A 253 17.67 9.66 11.80
CA VAL A 253 16.42 10.13 12.41
C VAL A 253 16.23 11.61 12.12
N THR A 254 14.98 12.00 11.85
CA THR A 254 14.56 13.40 11.77
C THR A 254 13.58 13.72 12.91
N THR A 255 13.14 14.97 13.02
CA THR A 255 12.10 15.34 13.99
C THR A 255 10.72 15.03 13.42
N VAL A 256 9.73 14.79 14.29
CA VAL A 256 8.33 14.61 13.85
C VAL A 256 7.82 15.81 13.06
N ASN A 257 8.23 17.04 13.42
CA ASN A 257 7.83 18.23 12.66
C ASN A 257 8.45 18.24 11.26
N ALA A 258 9.76 17.96 11.15
CA ALA A 258 10.45 17.89 9.87
C ALA A 258 9.90 16.75 8.99
N TRP A 259 9.57 15.59 9.56
CA TRP A 259 8.90 14.49 8.83
C TRP A 259 7.55 14.92 8.24
N ARG A 260 6.70 15.61 9.00
CA ARG A 260 5.42 16.13 8.48
C ARG A 260 5.62 17.16 7.37
N GLN A 261 6.55 18.09 7.58
CA GLN A 261 6.89 19.13 6.62
C GLN A 261 7.43 18.52 5.32
N MET A 262 8.35 17.56 5.42
CA MET A 262 8.89 16.81 4.29
C MET A 262 7.79 16.05 3.56
N ALA A 263 6.94 15.31 4.27
CA ALA A 263 5.84 14.56 3.67
C ALA A 263 4.91 15.45 2.81
N VAL A 264 4.61 16.66 3.27
CA VAL A 264 3.82 17.64 2.50
C VAL A 264 4.65 18.28 1.38
N GLY A 265 5.92 18.62 1.66
CA GLY A 265 6.86 19.25 0.73
C GLY A 265 7.22 18.38 -0.48
N MET A 266 7.16 17.05 -0.34
CA MET A 266 7.23 16.10 -1.47
C MET A 266 6.07 16.29 -2.48
N GLY A 267 5.03 17.02 -2.11
CA GLY A 267 3.83 17.24 -2.91
C GLY A 267 2.84 16.08 -2.77
N THR A 268 1.71 16.32 -2.10
CA THR A 268 0.68 15.28 -1.87
C THR A 268 0.15 14.69 -3.20
N HIS A 269 0.11 15.48 -4.27
CA HIS A 269 -0.28 15.02 -5.60
C HIS A 269 0.71 14.01 -6.20
N ASN A 270 2.02 14.17 -5.97
CA ASN A 270 3.05 13.22 -6.41
C ASN A 270 2.92 11.86 -5.71
N GLN A 271 2.25 11.85 -4.56
CA GLN A 271 2.05 10.68 -3.72
C GLN A 271 0.69 9.98 -3.98
N GLY A 272 -0.09 10.43 -4.96
CA GLY A 272 -1.42 9.90 -5.27
C GLY A 272 -2.60 10.72 -4.73
N GLY A 273 -2.33 11.81 -4.01
CA GLY A 273 -3.35 12.70 -3.42
C GLY A 273 -3.80 12.28 -2.02
N PRO A 274 -4.66 13.08 -1.36
CA PRO A 274 -5.23 12.74 -0.06
C PRO A 274 -6.23 11.58 -0.19
N ALA A 275 -6.40 10.80 0.87
CA ALA A 275 -7.30 9.64 0.87
C ALA A 275 -8.79 9.97 1.03
N VAL A 276 -9.12 11.20 1.43
CA VAL A 276 -10.48 11.77 1.52
C VAL A 276 -10.48 13.19 0.98
N GLY A 277 -11.65 13.73 0.63
CA GLY A 277 -11.78 15.10 0.13
C GLY A 277 -11.08 15.36 -1.21
N PHE A 278 -10.74 14.30 -1.94
CA PHE A 278 -10.07 14.37 -3.24
C PHE A 278 -11.04 14.74 -4.36
N LEU A 279 -10.49 15.32 -5.44
CA LEU A 279 -11.20 15.58 -6.68
C LEU A 279 -11.42 14.29 -7.47
N THR A 280 -12.46 14.26 -8.31
CA THR A 280 -12.76 13.11 -9.19
C THR A 280 -11.58 12.76 -10.10
N ALA A 281 -10.90 13.76 -10.67
CA ALA A 281 -9.69 13.55 -11.46
C ALA A 281 -8.48 13.19 -10.58
N LEU A 282 -7.59 12.35 -11.11
CA LEU A 282 -6.27 12.13 -10.49
C LEU A 282 -5.44 13.42 -10.59
N PRO A 283 -4.64 13.74 -9.56
CA PRO A 283 -3.83 14.93 -9.61
C PRO A 283 -2.68 14.73 -10.59
N THR A 284 -2.24 15.81 -11.24
CA THR A 284 -1.09 15.77 -12.14
C THR A 284 0.20 15.84 -11.32
N PRO A 285 1.13 14.86 -11.46
CA PRO A 285 2.45 14.92 -10.83
C PRO A 285 3.23 16.16 -11.29
N THR A 286 3.99 16.78 -10.39
CA THR A 286 4.87 17.93 -10.69
C THR A 286 6.33 17.56 -10.78
N VAL A 287 6.68 16.30 -10.56
CA VAL A 287 8.05 15.77 -10.62
C VAL A 287 8.14 14.66 -11.66
N PRO A 288 9.32 14.42 -12.24
CA PRO A 288 9.52 13.24 -13.09
C PRO A 288 9.44 11.94 -12.28
N ARG A 289 9.00 10.86 -12.92
CA ARG A 289 8.98 9.53 -12.30
C ARG A 289 10.41 9.10 -12.01
N GLY A 290 10.63 8.52 -10.83
CA GLY A 290 11.96 8.09 -10.39
C GLY A 290 12.80 9.20 -9.77
N MET A 291 12.24 10.40 -9.53
CA MET A 291 12.93 11.45 -8.79
C MET A 291 13.36 10.94 -7.41
N SER A 292 14.62 11.21 -7.05
CA SER A 292 15.17 10.98 -5.72
C SER A 292 14.77 12.11 -4.78
N MET A 293 14.44 11.74 -3.55
CA MET A 293 14.16 12.68 -2.45
C MET A 293 15.33 12.77 -1.45
N ALA A 294 16.49 12.22 -1.79
CA ALA A 294 17.71 12.37 -0.99
C ALA A 294 18.07 13.85 -0.82
N GLY A 295 18.58 14.22 0.36
CA GLY A 295 18.93 15.60 0.69
C GLY A 295 17.76 16.57 0.91
N MET A 296 16.50 16.15 0.77
CA MET A 296 15.33 17.02 1.08
C MET A 296 15.09 17.25 2.57
N ASP A 297 15.84 16.56 3.45
CA ASP A 297 15.74 16.68 4.90
C ASP A 297 16.21 18.05 5.44
N HIS A 298 16.87 18.87 4.61
CA HIS A 298 17.49 20.15 4.99
C HIS A 298 17.23 21.31 4.03
N ALA A 299 16.41 21.14 2.99
CA ALA A 299 16.08 22.26 2.12
C ALA A 299 15.32 23.31 2.95
N GLU A 300 15.93 24.48 3.09
CA GLU A 300 15.35 25.71 3.59
C GLU A 300 13.91 25.87 3.07
N MET A 301 12.92 25.52 3.88
CA MET A 301 11.54 25.97 3.69
C MET A 301 11.30 27.31 4.41
N ASP A 302 12.37 28.10 4.53
CA ASP A 302 12.28 29.55 4.70
C ASP A 302 12.34 30.12 3.28
N HIS A 303 11.30 30.86 2.88
CA HIS A 303 11.06 31.49 1.56
C HIS A 303 10.24 30.67 0.55
N GLU A 304 8.92 30.65 0.74
CA GLU A 304 7.91 31.19 -0.21
C GLU A 304 6.50 30.87 0.31
N ALA A 305 6.14 31.49 1.43
CA ALA A 305 4.75 31.73 1.80
C ALA A 305 4.51 33.24 1.75
N HIS A 306 4.45 33.79 0.54
CA HIS A 306 3.84 35.08 0.31
C HIS A 306 2.85 34.95 -0.84
N ASP A 307 1.59 35.12 -0.44
CA ASP A 307 0.53 35.78 -1.19
C ASP A 307 0.40 35.41 -2.66
N ASP A 308 -0.65 34.66 -3.00
CA ASP A 308 -1.69 35.33 -3.77
C ASP A 308 -3.08 34.66 -3.75
N HIS A 309 -4.05 35.57 -3.63
CA HIS A 309 -5.44 35.51 -4.09
C HIS A 309 -6.53 35.04 -3.12
N ALA A 310 -6.92 36.05 -2.33
CA ALA A 310 -8.27 36.39 -1.95
C ALA A 310 -9.34 36.23 -3.05
N ALA A 311 -10.57 36.08 -2.55
CA ALA A 311 -11.86 36.04 -3.22
C ALA A 311 -12.00 36.92 -4.48
N HIS A 312 -12.46 36.30 -5.58
CA HIS A 312 -13.26 36.99 -6.57
C HIS A 312 -14.45 36.14 -7.02
N ALA A 313 -15.60 36.82 -7.03
CA ALA A 313 -16.91 36.33 -7.40
C ALA A 313 -16.99 35.86 -8.87
N ALA A 314 -17.85 34.88 -9.10
CA ALA A 314 -18.17 34.31 -10.40
C ALA A 314 -18.75 35.34 -11.39
N PRO A 315 -18.46 35.17 -12.68
CA PRO A 315 -19.39 35.51 -13.75
C PRO A 315 -19.87 34.26 -14.51
N ALA A 316 -21.06 34.41 -15.09
CA ALA A 316 -21.86 33.38 -15.72
C ALA A 316 -21.24 32.72 -16.97
N GLN A 317 -21.65 31.47 -17.18
CA GLN A 317 -21.43 30.62 -18.36
C GLN A 317 -21.91 31.27 -19.67
N PRO A 318 -21.37 30.79 -20.81
CA PRO A 318 -22.24 30.12 -21.77
C PRO A 318 -21.68 28.81 -22.35
N GLY A 319 -22.53 27.78 -22.31
CA GLY A 319 -22.85 26.73 -23.29
C GLY A 319 -21.82 26.11 -24.26
N HIS A 320 -22.02 24.78 -24.44
CA HIS A 320 -21.60 23.88 -25.53
C HIS A 320 -20.15 23.35 -25.46
N ASP A 321 -19.80 22.08 -25.70
CA ASP A 321 -20.52 20.93 -26.28
C ASP A 321 -19.94 19.60 -25.75
N GLY A 322 -20.74 18.53 -25.85
CA GLY A 322 -20.47 17.22 -25.27
C GLY A 322 -19.25 16.49 -25.84
N HIS A 323 -18.43 15.97 -24.93
CA HIS A 323 -17.53 14.86 -25.20
C HIS A 323 -18.00 13.64 -24.42
N ALA A 324 -18.33 12.58 -25.17
CA ALA A 324 -18.69 11.28 -24.64
C ALA A 324 -17.54 10.74 -23.77
N THR A 325 -17.86 10.38 -22.54
CA THR A 325 -16.99 9.59 -21.67
C THR A 325 -16.71 8.24 -22.33
N PRO A 326 -15.47 7.71 -22.28
CA PRO A 326 -15.24 6.33 -22.65
C PRO A 326 -16.04 5.45 -21.70
N ALA A 327 -16.87 4.57 -22.24
CA ALA A 327 -17.59 3.59 -21.45
C ALA A 327 -16.57 2.69 -20.74
N MET A 328 -16.72 2.57 -19.42
CA MET A 328 -16.01 1.55 -18.62
C MET A 328 -16.28 0.16 -19.19
N ASP A 329 -15.28 -0.71 -19.12
CA ASP A 329 -15.43 -2.13 -19.42
C ASP A 329 -16.59 -2.72 -18.58
N PRO A 330 -17.61 -3.33 -19.21
CA PRO A 330 -18.73 -3.95 -18.52
C PRO A 330 -18.34 -4.99 -17.46
N GLU A 331 -17.20 -5.67 -17.61
CA GLU A 331 -16.69 -6.63 -16.62
C GLU A 331 -16.18 -5.92 -15.36
N MET A 332 -15.54 -4.76 -15.52
CA MET A 332 -15.05 -3.95 -14.40
C MET A 332 -16.21 -3.29 -13.65
N HIS A 333 -17.24 -2.84 -14.37
CA HIS A 333 -18.46 -2.30 -13.77
C HIS A 333 -19.24 -3.38 -12.98
N GLN A 334 -19.37 -4.60 -13.52
CA GLN A 334 -19.97 -5.72 -12.79
C GLN A 334 -19.13 -6.16 -11.58
N ALA A 335 -17.81 -6.11 -11.65
CA ALA A 335 -16.95 -6.41 -10.52
C ALA A 335 -17.12 -5.38 -9.38
N MET A 336 -17.24 -4.10 -9.71
CA MET A 336 -17.51 -3.03 -8.74
C MET A 336 -18.90 -3.19 -8.09
N GLU A 337 -19.95 -3.41 -8.89
CA GLU A 337 -21.31 -3.67 -8.39
C GLU A 337 -21.37 -4.92 -7.49
N PHE A 338 -20.65 -5.99 -7.85
CA PHE A 338 -20.58 -7.22 -7.04
C PHE A 338 -19.86 -6.99 -5.71
N ILE A 339 -18.76 -6.23 -5.70
CA ILE A 339 -18.01 -5.89 -4.48
C ILE A 339 -18.85 -4.97 -3.57
N VAL A 340 -19.54 -3.99 -4.13
CA VAL A 340 -20.47 -3.12 -3.38
C VAL A 340 -21.58 -3.97 -2.74
N ARG A 341 -22.17 -4.90 -3.49
CA ARG A 341 -23.26 -5.76 -3.00
C ARG A 341 -22.81 -6.75 -1.93
N LEU A 342 -21.57 -7.26 -2.00
CA LEU A 342 -21.01 -8.19 -1.01
C LEU A 342 -20.68 -7.51 0.33
N LEU A 343 -20.43 -6.20 0.31
CA LEU A 343 -20.10 -5.40 1.50
C LEU A 343 -21.32 -4.75 2.15
N SER A 344 -22.48 -4.77 1.48
CA SER A 344 -23.72 -4.14 1.97
C SER A 344 -24.71 -5.11 2.66
N ASP A 345 -24.49 -6.42 2.65
CA ASP A 345 -25.41 -7.39 3.27
C ASP A 345 -24.66 -8.60 3.89
N PRO A 346 -24.36 -8.58 5.20
CA PRO A 346 -23.74 -9.71 5.89
C PRO A 346 -24.74 -10.84 6.21
N GLY A 347 -26.01 -10.75 5.78
CA GLY A 347 -27.09 -11.64 6.24
C GLY A 347 -27.75 -12.55 5.19
N SER A 348 -27.50 -12.38 3.89
CA SER A 348 -28.16 -13.21 2.88
C SER A 348 -27.52 -14.60 2.74
N LYS A 349 -28.20 -15.60 3.32
CA LYS A 349 -27.96 -17.03 3.01
C LYS A 349 -28.04 -17.22 1.47
N PRO A 350 -27.14 -18.01 0.86
CA PRO A 350 -27.20 -18.26 -0.57
C PRO A 350 -28.50 -18.98 -0.91
N GLY A 351 -29.38 -18.26 -1.63
CA GLY A 351 -30.55 -18.85 -2.27
C GLY A 351 -30.10 -19.93 -3.25
N SER A 352 -30.74 -21.09 -3.14
CA SER A 352 -30.58 -22.25 -4.02
C SER A 352 -30.72 -21.86 -5.49
N MET A 353 -29.64 -22.01 -6.24
CA MET A 353 -29.68 -22.05 -7.71
C MET A 353 -30.11 -23.44 -8.19
N PRO A 354 -30.90 -23.53 -9.27
CA PRO A 354 -31.46 -24.79 -9.76
C PRO A 354 -30.38 -25.67 -10.39
N THR A 355 -30.42 -26.96 -10.05
CA THR A 355 -29.61 -28.01 -10.67
C THR A 355 -30.04 -28.27 -12.12
N PRO A 356 -29.13 -28.27 -13.10
CA PRO A 356 -29.42 -28.81 -14.43
C PRO A 356 -29.46 -30.33 -14.36
N GLY A 357 -30.57 -30.93 -14.81
CA GLY A 357 -30.73 -32.37 -14.89
C GLY A 357 -29.72 -33.01 -15.85
N PHE A 358 -28.92 -33.94 -15.33
CA PHE A 358 -28.23 -34.93 -16.14
C PHE A 358 -28.86 -36.29 -15.89
N THR A 359 -29.42 -36.84 -16.95
CA THR A 359 -30.03 -38.18 -17.00
C THR A 359 -28.98 -39.27 -16.85
N SER A 360 -29.39 -40.31 -16.14
CA SER A 360 -28.69 -41.55 -15.83
C SER A 360 -28.02 -42.27 -17.00
N SER A 361 -26.83 -42.83 -16.75
CA SER A 361 -26.56 -44.27 -16.91
C SER A 361 -25.10 -44.59 -16.59
N GLY A 362 -24.81 -45.60 -15.75
CA GLY A 362 -23.50 -46.25 -15.77
C GLY A 362 -22.91 -46.71 -14.43
N ARG A 363 -23.39 -47.87 -13.96
CA ARG A 363 -22.70 -48.92 -13.20
C ARG A 363 -21.75 -48.55 -12.05
N ILE A 364 -22.26 -48.91 -10.87
CA ILE A 364 -21.58 -49.33 -9.65
C ILE A 364 -20.49 -50.36 -9.93
N LEU A 365 -19.26 -50.11 -9.46
CA LEU A 365 -18.32 -51.14 -9.06
C LEU A 365 -17.65 -50.70 -7.75
N ARG A 366 -17.94 -51.45 -6.69
CA ARG A 366 -17.32 -51.37 -5.36
C ARG A 366 -15.87 -51.82 -5.47
N CYS A 367 -14.96 -51.15 -4.78
CA CYS A 367 -13.79 -51.82 -4.22
C CYS A 367 -13.44 -51.22 -2.86
N SER A 368 -13.64 -52.04 -1.82
CA SER A 368 -13.11 -51.84 -0.48
C SER A 368 -11.64 -52.22 -0.46
N SER A 369 -10.81 -51.46 0.23
CA SER A 369 -9.71 -51.99 1.05
C SER A 369 -9.07 -50.86 1.88
N THR A 370 -9.39 -50.88 3.16
CA THR A 370 -8.48 -50.54 4.26
C THR A 370 -7.13 -51.23 4.09
N PHE A 371 -6.02 -50.58 4.45
CA PHE A 371 -4.96 -51.16 5.29
C PHE A 371 -3.92 -50.07 5.65
N ARG A 372 -3.75 -49.89 6.97
CA ARG A 372 -2.58 -49.42 7.76
C ARG A 372 -1.86 -48.13 7.40
#